data_AF-A0A921B6V7-F1
#
_entry.id   AF-A0A921B6V7-F1
#
_cell.length_a   1.000
_cell.length_b   1.000
_cell.length_c   1.000
_cell.angle_alpha   90.00
_cell.angle_beta   90.00
_cell.angle_gamma   90.00
#
_symmetry.space_group_name_H-M   'P 1'
#
loop_
_entity.id
_entity.type
_entity.pdbx_description
1 polymer ?
#
loop_
_entity_poly.entity_id
_entity_poly.type
_entity_poly.pdbx_seq_one_letter_code
_entity_poly.pdbx_strand_id
1 'polypeptide(L)' 'MTSNLTNIPSDFRLLASGVPGPEGPAIDPNGDLHLVSADESSIVRVSNDGTIKEVATTGGRPNGLVFNAAGEMF' A
#
# COMPACT_ATOMS: atom_id res chain seq x y z
N MET A 1 -17.48 -1.56 2.37
CA MET A 1 -17.38 -0.70 3.57
C MET A 1 -17.84 0.69 3.17
N THR A 2 -18.98 1.14 3.66
CA THR A 2 -19.46 2.51 3.46
C THR A 2 -18.84 3.37 4.56
N SER A 3 -17.69 4.00 4.29
CA SER A 3 -17.01 4.82 5.28
C SER A 3 -17.64 6.23 5.32
N ASN A 4 -18.19 6.59 6.49
CA ASN A 4 -18.60 7.96 6.83
C ASN A 4 -17.36 8.83 7.09
N LEU A 5 -16.51 8.99 6.08
CA LEU A 5 -15.37 9.90 6.15
C LEU A 5 -15.91 11.34 6.09
N THR A 6 -15.39 12.21 6.95
CA THR A 6 -15.68 13.65 6.95
C THR A 6 -14.42 14.43 6.58
N ASN A 7 -14.55 15.68 6.10
CA ASN A 7 -13.43 16.51 5.64
C ASN A 7 -12.61 15.91 4.48
N ILE A 8 -13.30 15.32 3.51
CA ILE A 8 -12.67 14.69 2.35
C ILE A 8 -12.43 15.74 1.25
N PRO A 9 -11.22 15.81 0.64
CA PRO A 9 -10.99 16.59 -0.58
C PRO A 9 -11.94 16.19 -1.72
N SER A 10 -12.30 17.14 -2.59
CA SER A 10 -13.21 16.88 -3.72
C SER A 10 -12.68 15.85 -4.73
N ASP A 11 -11.38 15.67 -4.77
CA ASP A 11 -10.63 14.75 -5.63
C ASP A 11 -10.23 13.44 -4.92
N PHE A 12 -10.72 13.21 -3.71
CA PHE A 12 -10.46 11.97 -2.99
C PHE A 12 -11.01 10.76 -3.75
N ARG A 13 -10.17 9.74 -3.87
CA ARG A 13 -10.53 8.46 -4.46
C ARG A 13 -10.07 7.33 -3.55
N LEU A 14 -10.99 6.42 -3.25
CA LEU A 14 -10.64 5.12 -2.69
C LEU A 14 -9.90 4.33 -3.78
N LEU A 15 -8.59 4.16 -3.64
CA LEU A 15 -7.79 3.39 -4.59
C LEU A 15 -7.98 1.88 -4.40
N ALA A 16 -7.84 1.41 -3.16
CA ALA A 16 -7.98 0.01 -2.79
C ALA A 16 -8.50 -0.12 -1.36
N SER A 17 -9.07 -1.28 -1.04
CA SER A 17 -9.56 -1.62 0.30
C SER A 17 -9.36 -3.11 0.57
N GLY A 18 -9.37 -3.50 1.84
CA GLY A 18 -9.25 -4.91 2.23
C GLY A 18 -7.82 -5.43 2.41
N VAL A 19 -6.82 -4.55 2.46
CA VAL A 19 -5.47 -4.91 2.92
C VAL A 19 -5.48 -5.03 4.46
N PRO A 20 -5.15 -6.20 5.05
CA PRO A 20 -5.10 -6.35 6.52
C PRO A 20 -3.92 -5.61 7.15
N GLY A 21 -4.18 -4.79 8.18
CA GLY A 21 -3.17 -3.99 8.87
C GLY A 21 -2.29 -3.15 7.92
N PRO A 22 -2.87 -2.26 7.09
CA PRO A 22 -2.11 -1.52 6.10
C PRO A 22 -1.19 -0.49 6.78
N GLU A 23 0.11 -0.55 6.49
CA GLU A 23 1.13 0.36 7.05
C GLU A 23 2.16 0.76 5.98
N GLY A 24 2.91 1.83 6.24
CA GLY A 24 4.12 2.16 5.47
C GLY A 24 3.94 2.31 3.94
N PRO A 25 3.02 3.17 3.45
CA PRO A 25 2.86 3.37 2.02
C PRO A 25 4.10 4.03 1.39
N ALA A 26 4.55 3.52 0.24
CA ALA A 26 5.56 4.13 -0.60
C ALA A 26 5.20 4.00 -2.09
N ILE A 27 5.62 4.97 -2.90
CA ILE A 27 5.39 4.97 -4.35
C ILE A 27 6.66 4.52 -5.05
N ASP A 28 6.55 3.54 -5.95
CA ASP A 28 7.68 3.09 -6.77
C ASP A 28 7.94 4.03 -7.96
N PRO A 29 9.06 3.87 -8.70
CA PRO A 29 9.36 4.72 -9.85
C PRO A 29 8.34 4.67 -11.01
N ASN A 30 7.48 3.66 -11.08
CA ASN A 30 6.40 3.55 -12.07
C ASN A 30 5.10 4.24 -11.60
N GLY A 31 5.06 4.72 -10.36
CA GLY A 31 3.88 5.34 -9.77
C GLY A 31 2.91 4.34 -9.12
N ASP A 32 3.29 3.07 -8.97
CA ASP A 32 2.47 2.10 -8.24
C ASP A 32 2.65 2.31 -6.73
N LEU A 33 1.55 2.17 -5.98
CA LEU A 33 1.58 2.20 -4.52
C LEU A 33 2.02 0.83 -4.00
N HIS A 34 3.00 0.81 -3.11
CA HIS A 34 3.35 -0.36 -2.31
C HIS A 34 3.07 -0.04 -0.85
N LEU A 35 2.60 -1.02 -0.11
CA LEU A 35 2.39 -0.90 1.32
C LEU A 35 2.56 -2.26 2.00
N VAL A 36 2.79 -2.21 3.29
CA VAL A 36 2.82 -3.38 4.15
C VAL A 36 1.39 -3.85 4.44
N SER A 37 1.18 -5.17 4.40
CA SER A 37 0.06 -5.87 5.02
C SER A 37 0.54 -6.49 6.32
N ALA A 38 0.53 -5.71 7.41
CA ALA A 38 1.26 -6.04 8.64
C ALA A 38 0.73 -7.30 9.31
N ASP A 39 -0.59 -7.51 9.25
CA ASP A 39 -1.24 -8.65 9.88
C ASP A 39 -1.08 -9.94 9.03
N GLU A 40 -0.74 -9.81 7.74
CA GLU A 40 -0.43 -10.94 6.84
C GLU A 40 1.08 -11.14 6.62
N SER A 41 1.93 -10.34 7.28
CA SER A 41 3.39 -10.47 7.15
C SER A 41 3.88 -10.34 5.70
N SER A 42 3.28 -9.45 4.89
CA SER A 42 3.58 -9.32 3.47
C SER A 42 3.64 -7.88 2.97
N ILE A 43 4.17 -7.70 1.77
CA ILE A 43 4.17 -6.45 1.01
C ILE A 43 3.24 -6.64 -0.18
N VAL A 44 2.35 -5.67 -0.39
CA VAL A 44 1.44 -5.65 -1.54
C VAL A 44 1.71 -4.43 -2.40
N ARG A 45 1.60 -4.63 -3.72
CA ARG A 45 1.49 -3.57 -4.71
C ARG A 45 0.03 -3.33 -5.05
N VAL A 46 -0.34 -2.07 -5.16
CA VAL A 46 -1.63 -1.57 -5.58
C VAL A 46 -1.43 -0.74 -6.84
N SER A 47 -1.90 -1.29 -7.97
CA SER A 47 -1.91 -0.58 -9.25
C SER A 47 -2.88 0.60 -9.22
N ASN A 48 -2.73 1.56 -10.14
CA ASN A 48 -3.59 2.75 -10.20
C ASN A 48 -5.09 2.44 -10.46
N ASP A 49 -5.39 1.25 -11.00
CA ASP A 49 -6.75 0.72 -11.19
C ASP A 49 -7.35 0.05 -9.94
N GLY A 50 -6.60 0.00 -8.83
CA GLY A 50 -6.99 -0.61 -7.56
C GLY A 50 -6.65 -2.09 -7.44
N THR A 51 -6.01 -2.70 -8.44
CA THR A 51 -5.59 -4.11 -8.37
C THR A 51 -4.52 -4.31 -7.30
N ILE A 52 -4.81 -5.16 -6.31
CA ILE A 52 -3.88 -5.54 -5.25
C ILE A 52 -3.15 -6.83 -5.65
N LYS A 53 -1.84 -6.87 -5.50
CA LYS A 53 -1.00 -8.06 -5.70
C LYS A 53 0.06 -8.15 -4.62
N GLU A 54 0.17 -9.30 -3.95
CA GLU A 54 1.32 -9.57 -3.08
C GLU A 54 2.60 -9.67 -3.90
N VAL A 55 3.66 -8.99 -3.45
CA VAL A 55 4.96 -8.96 -4.12
C VAL A 55 6.08 -9.58 -3.29
N ALA A 56 5.91 -9.69 -1.96
CA ALA A 56 6.83 -10.38 -1.08
C ALA A 56 6.14 -10.82 0.22
N THR A 57 6.56 -11.96 0.75
CA THR A 57 6.29 -12.36 2.13
C THR A 57 7.51 -11.97 2.98
N THR A 58 7.33 -11.18 4.03
CA THR A 58 8.42 -10.70 4.88
C THR A 58 8.56 -11.52 6.15
N GLY A 59 7.49 -12.20 6.58
CA GLY A 59 7.38 -12.71 7.95
C GLY A 59 7.27 -11.57 8.98
N GLY A 60 7.07 -11.93 10.25
CA GLY A 60 6.97 -10.96 11.35
C GLY A 60 5.82 -9.95 11.18
N ARG A 61 5.93 -8.79 11.83
CA ARG A 61 4.95 -7.70 11.69
C ARG A 61 5.63 -6.46 11.07
N PRO A 62 5.84 -6.46 9.74
CA PRO A 62 6.45 -5.33 9.04
C PRO A 62 5.67 -4.02 9.31
N ASN A 63 6.34 -2.89 9.13
CA ASN A 63 5.74 -1.57 9.40
C ASN A 63 5.95 -0.56 8.27
N GLY A 64 7.18 -0.46 7.75
CA GLY A 64 7.55 0.52 6.74
C GLY A 64 8.25 -0.12 5.55
N LEU A 65 8.21 0.58 4.43
CA LEU A 65 9.09 0.34 3.30
C LEU A 65 9.42 1.65 2.60
N VAL A 66 10.53 1.70 1.87
CA VAL A 66 10.92 2.85 1.05
C VAL A 66 11.54 2.41 -0.27
N PHE A 67 11.48 3.27 -1.28
CA PHE A 67 12.24 3.11 -2.51
C PHE A 67 13.41 4.10 -2.55
N ASN A 68 14.60 3.63 -2.93
CA ASN A 68 15.72 4.52 -3.21
C ASN A 68 15.64 5.11 -4.65
N ALA A 69 16.60 5.97 -5.00
CA ALA A 69 16.64 6.60 -6.33
C ALA A 69 16.88 5.62 -7.49
N ALA A 70 17.38 4.41 -7.21
CA ALA A 70 17.54 3.35 -8.21
C ALA A 70 16.27 2.48 -8.36
N GLY A 71 15.23 2.70 -7.53
CA GLY A 71 14.01 1.91 -7.52
C GLY A 71 14.09 0.62 -6.69
N GLU A 72 15.10 0.49 -5.84
CA GLU A 72 15.23 -0.65 -4.94
C GLU A 72 14.40 -0.43 -3.67
N MET A 73 13.67 -1.47 -3.25
CA MET A 73 12.83 -1.47 -2.04
C MET A 73 13.64 -1.88 -0.80
N PHE A 74 13.45 -1.17 0.32
CA PHE A 74 14.03 -1.44 1.64
C PHE A 74 12.97 -1.47 2.72
#